data_AF-A0A3A4U1F0-F1
#
_entry.id   AF-A0A3A4U1F0-F1
#
_cell.length_a   1.000
_cell.length_b   1.000
_cell.length_c   1.000
_cell.angle_alpha   90.00
_cell.angle_beta   90.00
_cell.angle_gamma   90.00
#
_symmetry.space_group_name_H-M   'P 1'
#
loop_
_entity.id
_entity.type
_entity.pdbx_description
1 polymer ?
#
loop_
_entity_poly.entity_id
_entity_poly.type
_entity_poly.pdbx_seq_one_letter_code
_entity_poly.pdbx_strand_id
1 'polypeptide(L)' 'MTRYIDRHGRVLFVHDGISDGRAWGVFYRKPSGSLCRVKSEHLPVCGTQEAAQQCLDGWAKARKLRVVP' A
#
# COMPACT_ATOMS: atom_id res chain seq x y z
N MET A 1 1.34 -6.42 9.46
CA MET A 1 1.26 -5.06 8.89
C MET A 1 -0.18 -4.68 8.67
N THR A 2 -0.53 -3.41 8.93
CA THR A 2 -1.90 -2.91 8.83
C THR A 2 -2.30 -2.76 7.37
N ARG A 3 -3.49 -3.26 7.03
CA ARG A 3 -4.09 -3.14 5.71
C ARG A 3 -5.23 -2.14 5.77
N TYR A 4 -5.50 -1.47 4.66
CA TYR A 4 -6.57 -0.49 4.56
C TYR A 4 -7.47 -0.80 3.37
N ILE A 5 -8.76 -0.51 3.50
CA ILE A 5 -9.68 -0.53 2.36
C ILE A 5 -10.01 0.89 1.96
N ASP A 6 -9.86 1.16 0.66
CA ASP A 6 -10.20 2.46 0.09
C ASP A 6 -11.69 2.59 -0.26
N ARG A 7 -12.08 3.77 -0.75
CA ARG A 7 -13.46 4.07 -1.14
C ARG A 7 -13.94 3.26 -2.35
N HIS A 8 -13.03 2.64 -3.08
CA HIS A 8 -13.33 1.77 -4.22
C HIS A 8 -13.35 0.29 -3.82
N GLY A 9 -13.26 -0.03 -2.53
CA GLY A 9 -13.24 -1.40 -2.03
C GLY A 9 -11.90 -2.12 -2.25
N ARG A 10 -10.83 -1.41 -2.62
CA ARG A 10 -9.51 -2.00 -2.83
C ARG A 10 -8.78 -2.16 -1.50
N VAL A 11 -8.31 -3.36 -1.22
CA VAL A 11 -7.44 -3.63 -0.08
C VAL A 11 -6.01 -3.24 -0.44
N LEU A 12 -5.49 -2.26 0.30
CA LEU A 12 -4.17 -1.69 0.17
C LEU A 12 -3.24 -2.29 1.22
N PHE A 13 -2.04 -2.65 0.78
CA PHE A 13 -1.02 -3.27 1.62
C PHE A 13 0.38 -2.95 1.09
N VAL A 14 1.37 -3.04 1.97
CA VAL A 14 2.78 -2.90 1.59
C VAL A 14 3.30 -4.20 0.99
N HIS A 15 4.04 -4.11 -0.11
CA HIS A 15 4.74 -5.22 -0.74
C HIS A 15 5.98 -4.70 -1.48
N ASP A 16 6.96 -5.57 -1.69
CA ASP A 16 8.16 -5.31 -2.49
C ASP A 16 7.97 -5.58 -4.00
N GLY A 17 6.78 -6.03 -4.43
CA GLY A 17 6.50 -6.40 -5.81
C GLY A 17 7.48 -7.44 -6.38
N ILE A 18 8.38 -6.98 -7.25
CA ILE A 18 9.43 -7.79 -7.89
C ILE A 18 10.84 -7.39 -7.43
N SER A 19 10.93 -6.52 -6.43
CA SER A 19 12.20 -5.92 -5.99
C SER A 19 12.98 -6.79 -5.00
N ASP A 20 12.46 -7.95 -4.60
CA ASP A 20 13.14 -8.93 -3.73
C ASP A 20 13.68 -8.27 -2.46
N GLY A 21 12.79 -7.57 -1.75
CA GLY A 21 13.09 -6.85 -0.51
C GLY A 21 13.89 -5.54 -0.65
N ARG A 22 14.37 -5.16 -1.85
CA ARG A 22 15.18 -3.95 -2.05
C ARG A 22 14.39 -2.65 -2.10
N ALA A 23 13.10 -2.74 -2.43
CA ALA A 23 12.24 -1.58 -2.58
C ALA A 23 10.80 -1.96 -2.25
N TRP A 24 10.11 -1.09 -1.52
CA TRP A 24 8.80 -1.36 -0.93
C TRP A 24 7.81 -0.27 -1.30
N GLY A 25 6.57 -0.64 -1.58
CA GLY A 25 5.53 0.33 -1.89
C GLY A 25 4.15 -0.18 -1.53
N VAL A 26 3.14 0.65 -1.81
CA VAL A 26 1.74 0.28 -1.57
C VAL A 26 1.12 -0.30 -2.84
N PHE A 27 0.50 -1.47 -2.67
CA PHE A 27 -0.14 -2.21 -3.73
C PHE A 27 -1.57 -2.58 -3.36
N TYR A 28 -2.34 -2.94 -4.36
CA TYR A 28 -3.61 -3.62 -4.24
C TYR A 28 -3.68 -4.78 -5.23
N ARG A 29 -4.54 -5.75 -4.95
CA ARG A 29 -4.81 -6.86 -5.86
C ARG A 29 -6.04 -6.54 -6.71
N LYS A 30 -5.91 -6.67 -8.03
CA LYS A 30 -7.05 -6.58 -8.96
C LYS A 30 -7.95 -7.82 -8.81
N PRO A 31 -9.21 -7.77 -9.25
CA PRO A 31 -10.07 -8.96 -9.32
C PRO A 31 -9.46 -10.11 -10.13
N SER A 32 -8.64 -9.80 -11.15
CA SER A 32 -7.89 -10.78 -11.94
C SER A 32 -6.75 -11.48 -11.18
N GLY A 33 -6.49 -11.11 -9.92
CA GLY A 33 -5.38 -11.63 -9.12
C GLY A 33 -4.05 -10.88 -9.30
N SER A 34 -3.93 -10.03 -10.34
CA SER A 34 -2.70 -9.28 -10.60
C SER A 34 -2.45 -8.19 -9.56
N LEU A 35 -1.19 -8.03 -9.17
CA LEU A 35 -0.74 -6.96 -8.28
C LEU A 35 -0.66 -5.62 -9.03
N CYS A 36 -1.11 -4.53 -8.41
CA CYS A 36 -1.02 -3.19 -8.98
C CYS A 36 -0.54 -2.18 -7.95
N ARG A 37 0.46 -1.38 -8.30
CA ARG A 37 0.99 -0.33 -7.43
C ARG A 37 0.02 0.85 -7.37
N VAL A 38 -0.23 1.38 -6.18
CA VAL A 38 -0.97 2.63 -6.01
C VAL A 38 -0.07 3.78 -6.44
N LYS A 39 -0.51 4.56 -7.44
CA LYS A 39 0.21 5.75 -7.91
C LYS A 39 -0.28 6.97 -7.11
N SER A 40 0.56 7.51 -6.25
CA SER A 40 0.31 8.72 -5.46
C SER A 40 1.64 9.31 -5.00
N GLU A 41 1.77 10.63 -5.00
CA GLU A 41 2.96 11.33 -4.51
C GLU A 41 3.23 11.05 -3.02
N HIS A 42 2.16 10.84 -2.24
CA HIS A 42 2.24 10.47 -0.83
C HIS A 42 2.58 9.00 -0.57
N LEU A 43 2.63 8.16 -1.60
CA LEU A 43 2.94 6.73 -1.49
C LEU A 43 4.16 6.39 -2.38
N PRO A 44 5.35 6.95 -2.07
CA PRO A 44 6.56 6.66 -2.83
C PRO A 44 7.00 5.21 -2.63
N VAL A 45 7.87 4.76 -3.53
CA VAL A 45 8.64 3.54 -3.29
C VAL A 45 9.74 3.87 -2.28
N CYS A 46 9.81 3.11 -1.20
CA CYS A 46 10.73 3.29 -0.08
C CYS A 46 11.80 2.19 -0.07
N GLY A 47 12.92 2.43 0.61
CA GLY A 47 13.97 1.42 0.77
C GLY A 47 13.63 0.32 1.78
N THR A 48 12.67 0.56 2.69
CA THR A 48 12.28 -0.40 3.73
C THR A 48 10.77 -0.60 3.78
N GLN A 49 10.36 -1.75 4.30
CA GLN A 49 8.96 -2.11 4.47
C GLN A 49 8.25 -1.17 5.45
N GLU A 50 8.94 -0.79 6.53
CA GLU A 50 8.43 0.07 7.60
C GLU A 50 8.18 1.49 7.09
N ALA A 51 9.10 2.03 6.29
CA ALA A 51 8.94 3.36 5.70
C ALA A 51 7.72 3.40 4.77
N ALA A 52 7.55 2.38 3.92
CA ALA A 52 6.36 2.26 3.07
C ALA A 52 5.06 2.14 3.89
N GLN A 53 5.11 1.43 5.03
CA GLN A 53 3.96 1.31 5.93
C GLN A 53 3.63 2.65 6.61
N GLN A 54 4.61 3.40 7.08
CA GLN A 54 4.39 4.73 7.65
C GLN A 54 3.74 5.69 6.62
N CYS A 55 4.19 5.65 5.37
CA CYS A 55 3.54 6.39 4.28
C CYS A 55 2.07 5.95 4.09
N LEU A 56 1.81 4.65 4.09
CA LEU A 56 0.46 4.10 3.97
C LEU A 56 -0.44 4.55 5.14
N ASP A 57 0.05 4.44 6.36
CA ASP A 57 -0.69 4.80 7.58
C ASP A 57 -1.03 6.29 7.59
N GLY A 58 -0.07 7.16 7.26
CA GLY A 58 -0.27 8.60 7.15
C GLY A 58 -1.28 8.96 6.06
N TRP A 59 -1.15 8.33 4.90
CA TRP A 59 -2.07 8.53 3.77
C TRP A 59 -3.49 8.04 4.08
N ALA A 60 -3.60 6.89 4.75
CA ALA A 60 -4.86 6.32 5.20
C ALA A 60 -5.56 7.21 6.24
N LYS A 61 -4.80 7.73 7.21
CA LYS A 61 -5.30 8.68 8.22
C LYS A 61 -5.83 9.96 7.57
N ALA A 62 -5.07 10.56 6.65
CA ALA A 62 -5.48 11.77 5.95
C ALA A 62 -6.77 11.57 5.13
N ARG A 63 -6.97 10.38 4.55
CA ARG A 63 -8.14 10.03 3.73
C ARG A 63 -9.28 9.36 4.50
N LYS A 64 -9.10 9.14 5.81
CA LYS A 64 -10.03 8.40 6.69
C LYS A 64 -10.37 7.01 6.14
N LEU A 65 -9.36 6.27 5.69
CA LEU A 65 -9.55 4.90 5.20
C LEU A 65 -9.83 3.95 6.36
N ARG A 66 -10.57 2.88 6.07
CA ARG A 66 -10.93 1.87 7.07
C ARG A 66 -9.83 0.81 7.18
N VAL A 67 -9.46 0.46 8.41
CA VAL A 67 -8.54 -0.65 8.68
C VAL A 67 -9.23 -1.98 8.36
N VAL A 68 -8.50 -2.91 7.76
CA VAL A 68 -8.97 -4.29 7.57
C VAL A 68 -8.03 -5.28 8.28
N PRO A 69 -8.59 -6.31 8.94
CA PRO A 69 -7.82 -7.38 9.56
C PRO A 69 -7.02 -8.16 8.51
#